data_AF-A0A183BG95-F1
#
_entry.id   AF-A0A183BG95-F1
#
_cell.length_a   1.000
_cell.length_b   1.000
_cell.length_c   1.000
_cell.angle_alpha   90.00
_cell.angle_beta   90.00
_cell.angle_gamma   90.00
#
_symmetry.space_group_name_H-M   'P 1'
#
loop_
_entity.id
_entity.type
_entity.pdbx_description
1 polymer ?
#
loop_
_entity_poly.entity_id
_entity_poly.type
_entity_poly.pdbx_seq_one_letter_code
_entity_poly.pdbx_strand_id
1 'polypeptide(L)'
;MKSSLAILLSLCAFTFLFCFTLLISSLERKYAAKKSLSSVTLYIVTATYKRLVQKAELTRLCNTFKNVRNIHWIVVEDSSERQKLVVSQMLLFIPFLFTRPAAKGLHVQRGSVTHRDK
;
A
#
# COMPACT_ATOMS: atom_id res chain seq x y z
N MET A 1 11.73 54.16 34.84
CA MET A 1 12.46 53.73 33.61
C MET A 1 12.80 52.24 33.57
N LYS A 2 13.21 51.59 34.67
CA LYS A 2 13.61 50.15 34.70
C LYS A 2 12.46 49.16 34.39
N SER A 3 11.24 49.44 34.85
CA SER A 3 10.06 48.59 34.61
C SER A 3 9.62 48.56 33.14
N SER A 4 9.74 49.69 32.43
CA SER A 4 9.38 49.78 31.01
C SER A 4 10.32 48.95 30.12
N LEU A 5 11.63 48.95 30.44
CA LEU A 5 12.63 48.15 29.72
C LEU A 5 12.38 46.64 29.87
N ALA A 6 11.99 46.19 31.07
CA ALA A 6 11.68 44.78 31.32
C ALA A 6 10.46 44.28 30.52
N ILE A 7 9.43 45.13 30.37
CA ILE A 7 8.22 44.80 29.59
C ILE A 7 8.56 44.66 28.11
N LEU A 8 9.40 45.57 27.57
CA LEU A 8 9.82 45.51 26.17
C LEU A 8 10.65 44.26 25.85
N LEU A 9 11.56 43.86 26.74
CA LEU A 9 12.36 42.64 26.60
C LEU A 9 11.48 41.38 26.66
N SER A 10 10.47 41.36 27.53
CA SER A 10 9.51 40.26 27.62
C SER A 10 8.67 40.09 26.35
N LEU A 11 8.15 41.19 25.79
CA LEU A 11 7.38 41.17 24.54
C LEU A 11 8.26 40.77 23.34
N CYS A 12 9.50 41.24 23.29
CA CYS A 12 10.48 40.83 22.28
C CYS A 12 10.80 39.32 22.39
N ALA A 13 10.99 38.80 23.60
CA ALA A 13 11.22 37.38 23.81
C ALA A 13 10.01 36.53 23.40
N PHE A 14 8.80 36.97 23.76
CA PHE A 14 7.57 36.25 23.42
C PHE A 14 7.31 36.22 21.91
N THR A 15 7.48 37.35 21.23
CA THR A 15 7.33 37.43 19.77
C THR A 15 8.41 36.64 19.04
N PHE A 16 9.64 36.61 19.55
CA PHE A 16 10.72 35.77 18.99
C PHE A 16 10.42 34.28 19.14
N LEU A 17 9.98 33.83 20.32
CA LEU A 17 9.57 32.45 20.57
C LEU A 17 8.37 32.05 19.70
N PHE A 18 7.37 32.92 19.58
CA PHE A 18 6.21 32.69 18.71
C PHE A 18 6.59 32.65 17.23
N CYS A 19 7.47 33.55 16.79
CA CYS A 19 7.97 33.55 15.41
C CYS A 19 8.79 32.27 15.13
N PHE A 20 9.61 31.84 16.09
CA PHE A 20 10.38 30.61 16.00
C PHE A 20 9.48 29.38 15.91
N THR A 21 8.40 29.28 16.71
CA THR A 21 7.45 28.16 16.61
C THR A 21 6.68 28.16 15.27
N LEU A 22 6.32 29.35 14.76
CA LEU A 22 5.74 29.48 13.42
C LEU A 22 6.72 29.10 12.31
N LEU A 23 8.01 29.43 12.46
CA LEU A 23 9.07 29.04 11.55
C LEU A 23 9.21 27.51 11.53
N ILE A 24 9.34 26.86 12.69
CA ILE A 24 9.44 25.40 12.80
C ILE A 24 8.22 24.73 12.15
N SER A 25 7.00 25.23 12.42
CA SER A 25 5.78 24.73 11.78
C SER A 25 5.79 24.88 10.25
N SER A 26 6.39 25.97 9.74
CA SER A 26 6.57 26.20 8.31
C SER A 26 7.58 25.23 7.69
N LEU A 27 8.66 24.92 8.41
CA LEU A 27 9.66 23.95 8.00
C LEU A 27 9.08 22.53 7.94
N GLU A 28 8.29 22.13 8.94
CA GLU A 28 7.60 20.83 8.94
C GLU A 28 6.64 20.70 7.76
N ARG A 29 5.86 21.75 7.45
CA ARG A 29 4.98 21.77 6.27
C ARG A 29 5.77 21.56 4.97
N LYS A 30 6.90 22.25 4.81
CA LYS A 30 7.78 22.10 3.62
C LYS A 30 8.40 20.71 3.54
N TYR A 31 8.84 20.16 4.66
CA TYR A 31 9.41 18.81 4.72
C TYR A 31 8.36 17.73 4.43
N ALA A 32 7.14 17.87 4.95
CA ALA A 32 6.03 16.98 4.66
C ALA A 32 5.63 17.01 3.17
N ALA A 33 5.57 18.20 2.56
CA ALA A 33 5.28 18.35 1.13
C ALA A 33 6.38 17.75 0.22
N LYS A 34 7.66 17.84 0.62
CA LYS A 34 8.76 17.22 -0.13
C LYS A 34 8.77 15.70 0.03
N LYS A 35 8.41 15.20 1.22
CA LYS A 35 8.33 13.76 1.52
C LYS A 35 7.25 13.05 0.71
N SER A 36 6.13 13.70 0.38
CA SER A 36 5.10 13.10 -0.47
C SER A 36 5.53 13.00 -1.93
N LEU A 37 6.38 13.91 -2.42
CA LEU A 37 6.84 13.92 -3.81
C LEU A 37 7.86 12.80 -4.12
N SER A 38 8.64 12.34 -3.14
CA SER A 38 9.68 11.30 -3.31
C SER A 38 9.23 9.89 -2.90
N SER A 39 7.93 9.68 -2.67
CA SER A 39 7.45 8.40 -2.18
C SER A 39 7.27 7.42 -3.33
N VAL A 40 8.28 6.59 -3.57
CA VAL A 40 8.25 5.54 -4.61
C VAL A 40 7.14 4.55 -4.28
N THR A 41 6.25 4.32 -5.25
CA THR A 41 5.16 3.35 -5.13
C THR A 41 5.64 1.98 -5.58
N LEU A 42 5.54 0.98 -4.69
CA LEU A 42 5.93 -0.40 -4.97
C LEU A 42 4.73 -1.21 -5.47
N TYR A 43 4.79 -1.68 -6.70
CA TYR A 43 3.77 -2.55 -7.28
C TYR A 43 4.16 -4.02 -7.11
N ILE A 44 3.33 -4.76 -6.37
CA ILE A 44 3.54 -6.19 -6.13
C ILE A 44 2.46 -6.96 -6.88
N VAL A 45 2.87 -7.84 -7.79
CA VAL A 45 1.97 -8.73 -8.53
C VAL A 45 2.15 -10.15 -8.01
N THR A 46 1.06 -10.76 -7.54
CA THR A 46 1.07 -12.14 -7.01
C THR A 46 0.07 -12.99 -7.78
N ALA A 47 0.56 -13.99 -8.52
CA ALA A 47 -0.29 -15.04 -9.08
C ALA A 47 -0.68 -16.04 -7.99
N THR A 48 -1.95 -16.45 -7.96
CA THR A 48 -2.48 -17.43 -7.00
C THR A 48 -3.53 -18.31 -7.66
N TYR A 49 -3.79 -19.48 -7.08
CA TYR A 49 -4.80 -20.42 -7.57
C TYR A 49 -5.53 -21.06 -6.38
N LYS A 50 -6.70 -21.65 -6.65
CA LYS A 50 -7.56 -22.22 -5.61
C LYS A 50 -6.92 -23.43 -4.94
N ARG A 51 -6.71 -23.34 -3.63
CA ARG A 51 -6.32 -24.47 -2.76
C ARG A 51 -6.77 -24.22 -1.31
N LEU A 52 -6.87 -25.28 -0.50
CA LEU A 52 -7.34 -25.20 0.89
C LEU A 52 -6.55 -24.17 1.72
N VAL A 53 -5.24 -24.08 1.50
CA VAL A 53 -4.34 -23.18 2.24
C VAL A 53 -4.23 -21.77 1.66
N GLN A 54 -4.86 -21.48 0.52
CA GLN A 54 -4.70 -20.22 -0.22
C GLN A 54 -4.99 -18.99 0.66
N LYS A 55 -6.07 -19.07 1.45
CA LYS A 55 -6.49 -17.99 2.35
C LYS A 55 -5.47 -17.69 3.44
N ALA A 56 -4.88 -18.73 4.03
CA ALA A 56 -3.86 -18.58 5.07
C ALA A 56 -2.60 -17.93 4.51
N GLU A 57 -2.18 -18.34 3.31
CA GLU A 57 -1.02 -17.76 2.61
C GLU A 57 -1.22 -16.27 2.28
N LEU A 58 -2.38 -15.91 1.70
CA LEU A 58 -2.69 -14.51 1.38
C LEU A 58 -2.85 -13.65 2.63
N THR A 59 -3.38 -14.20 3.72
CA THR A 59 -3.51 -13.48 5.00
C THR A 59 -2.14 -13.20 5.61
N ARG A 60 -1.22 -14.17 5.57
CA ARG A 60 0.16 -13.99 6.02
C ARG A 60 0.86 -12.90 5.22
N LEU A 61 0.75 -12.94 3.89
CA LEU A 61 1.31 -11.91 2.99
C LEU A 61 0.70 -10.52 3.24
N CYS A 62 -0.62 -10.43 3.41
CA CYS A 62 -1.30 -9.18 3.72
C CYS A 62 -0.70 -8.56 4.99
N ASN A 63 -0.60 -9.34 6.08
CA ASN A 63 0.00 -8.89 7.34
C ASN A 63 1.45 -8.43 7.18
N THR A 64 2.24 -9.08 6.32
CA THR A 64 3.59 -8.63 5.99
C THR A 64 3.58 -7.30 5.25
N PHE A 65 2.71 -7.13 4.25
CA PHE A 65 2.61 -5.90 3.47
C PHE A 65 2.08 -4.70 4.26
N LYS A 66 1.33 -4.92 5.35
CA LYS A 66 0.91 -3.82 6.25
C LYS A 66 2.08 -3.02 6.81
N ASN A 67 3.25 -3.64 6.96
CA ASN A 67 4.42 -3.01 7.55
C ASN A 67 5.19 -2.13 6.55
N VAL A 68 4.85 -2.18 5.27
CA VAL A 68 5.54 -1.44 4.22
C VAL A 68 4.62 -0.34 3.69
N ARG A 69 5.14 0.89 3.64
CA ARG A 69 4.39 2.04 3.12
C ARG A 69 4.42 2.05 1.59
N ASN A 70 3.40 2.65 0.98
CA ASN A 70 3.33 2.92 -0.46
C ASN A 70 3.35 1.67 -1.35
N ILE A 71 2.69 0.59 -0.93
CA ILE A 71 2.49 -0.61 -1.76
C ILE A 71 1.14 -0.56 -2.47
N HIS A 72 1.14 -0.99 -3.73
CA HIS A 72 -0.06 -1.44 -4.45
C HIS A 72 0.08 -2.94 -4.69
N TRP A 73 -0.82 -3.73 -4.10
CA TRP A 73 -0.79 -5.18 -4.22
C TRP A 73 -1.88 -5.66 -5.17
N ILE A 74 -1.45 -6.30 -6.25
CA ILE A 74 -2.27 -6.87 -7.31
C ILE A 74 -2.21 -8.40 -7.18
N VAL A 75 -3.35 -9.03 -6.93
CA VAL A 75 -3.46 -10.50 -6.90
C VAL A 75 -4.21 -10.97 -8.13
N VAL A 76 -3.58 -11.85 -8.89
CA VAL A 76 -4.14 -12.46 -10.09
C VAL A 76 -4.50 -13.90 -9.76
N GLU A 77 -5.79 -14.22 -9.81
CA GLU A 77 -6.29 -15.55 -9.54
C GLU A 77 -6.40 -16.36 -10.84
N ASP A 78 -5.79 -17.55 -10.85
CA ASP A 78 -5.95 -18.56 -11.90
C ASP A 78 -7.24 -19.35 -11.66
N SER A 79 -8.36 -18.75 -12.06
CA SER A 79 -9.70 -19.33 -11.98
C SER A 79 -10.57 -18.79 -13.11
N SER A 80 -11.39 -19.67 -13.69
CA SER A 80 -12.37 -19.32 -14.73
C SER A 80 -13.44 -18.37 -14.22
N GLU A 81 -13.73 -18.41 -12.91
CA GLU A 81 -14.72 -17.59 -12.23
C GLU A 81 -14.11 -16.79 -11.07
N ARG A 82 -14.61 -15.55 -10.87
CA ARG A 82 -14.15 -14.66 -9.81
C ARG A 82 -14.65 -15.15 -8.45
N GLN A 83 -13.74 -15.55 -7.56
CA GLN A 83 -14.14 -15.94 -6.21
C GLN A 83 -14.38 -14.71 -5.33
N LYS A 84 -15.58 -14.61 -4.74
CA LYS A 84 -15.93 -13.56 -3.77
C LYS A 84 -15.00 -13.55 -2.54
N LEU A 85 -14.43 -14.70 -2.18
CA LEU A 85 -13.64 -14.92 -0.96
C LEU A 85 -12.29 -14.18 -0.95
N VAL A 86 -11.54 -14.19 -2.05
CA VAL A 86 -10.21 -13.54 -2.14
C VAL A 86 -10.36 -12.01 -2.19
N VAL A 87 -11.46 -11.56 -2.82
CA VAL A 87 -11.71 -10.16 -3.10
C VAL A 87 -12.30 -9.44 -1.87
N SER A 88 -13.29 -10.01 -1.18
CA SER A 88 -14.05 -9.27 -0.14
C SER A 88 -13.27 -9.00 1.15
N GLN A 89 -12.34 -9.88 1.55
CA GLN A 89 -11.58 -9.71 2.79
C GLN A 89 -10.28 -8.93 2.61
N MET A 90 -9.71 -8.91 1.40
CA MET A 90 -8.41 -8.30 1.14
C MET A 90 -8.50 -6.85 0.63
N LEU A 91 -9.64 -6.49 0.03
CA LEU A 91 -9.92 -5.16 -0.52
C LEU A 91 -9.98 -4.02 0.49
N LEU A 92 -10.08 -4.31 1.79
CA LEU A 92 -10.28 -3.26 2.79
C LEU A 92 -8.98 -2.51 3.16
N PHE A 93 -7.81 -2.98 2.72
CA PHE A 93 -6.52 -2.49 3.23
C PHE A 93 -5.56 -1.91 2.17
N ILE A 94 -5.71 -2.26 0.89
CA ILE A 94 -4.79 -1.81 -0.18
C ILE A 94 -5.59 -1.59 -1.48
N PRO A 95 -5.37 -0.50 -2.24
CA PRO A 95 -5.97 -0.30 -3.55
C PRO A 95 -5.58 -1.44 -4.50
N PHE A 96 -6.58 -2.26 -4.84
CA PHE A 96 -6.47 -3.51 -5.58
C PHE A 96 -6.94 -3.30 -7.02
N LEU A 97 -6.10 -3.65 -7.99
CA LEU A 97 -6.49 -3.73 -9.40
C LEU A 97 -6.49 -5.20 -9.81
N PHE A 98 -7.66 -5.76 -10.11
CA PHE A 98 -7.77 -7.10 -10.70
C PHE A 98 -7.83 -6.97 -12.23
N THR A 99 -6.78 -7.43 -12.90
CA THR A 99 -6.79 -7.58 -14.37
C THR A 99 -7.21 -9.00 -14.71
N ARG A 100 -8.36 -9.16 -15.35
CA ARG A 100 -8.85 -10.43 -15.89
C ARG A 100 -7.88 -10.87 -17.00
N PRO A 101 -7.25 -12.06 -16.94
CA PRO A 101 -6.58 -12.59 -18.12
C PRO A 101 -7.68 -12.91 -19.15
N ALA A 102 -7.68 -12.18 -20.26
CA ALA A 102 -8.53 -12.47 -21.41
C ALA A 102 -7.97 -13.68 -22.15
N ALA A 103 -8.01 -14.86 -21.54
CA ALA A 103 -7.71 -16.12 -22.23
C ALA A 103 -9.01 -16.92 -22.36
N LYS A 104 -9.93 -16.42 -23.18
CA LYS A 104 -10.95 -17.28 -23.80
C LYS A 104 -10.23 -18.13 -24.85
N GLY A 105 -10.17 -19.44 -24.64
CA GLY A 105 -10.06 -20.40 -25.74
C GLY A 105 -8.66 -20.89 -26.12
N LEU A 106 -7.92 -21.50 -25.19
CA LEU A 106 -6.94 -22.51 -25.58
C LEU A 106 -7.42 -23.87 -25.09
N HIS A 107 -8.06 -24.58 -26.02
CA HIS A 107 -8.31 -26.01 -25.93
C HIS A 107 -6.95 -26.70 -25.75
N VAL A 108 -6.62 -27.03 -24.51
CA VAL A 108 -5.53 -27.97 -24.21
C VAL A 108 -5.90 -29.28 -24.90
N GLN A 109 -5.17 -29.64 -25.95
CA GLN A 109 -5.27 -30.96 -26.56
C GLN A 109 -4.80 -31.97 -25.52
N ARG A 110 -5.76 -32.66 -24.90
CA ARG A 110 -5.49 -33.78 -24.00
C ARG A 110 -5.02 -34.94 -24.87
N GLY A 111 -3.70 -35.14 -24.98
CA GLY A 111 -3.13 -36.29 -25.66
C GLY A 111 -3.61 -37.59 -25.02
N SER A 112 -4.42 -38.36 -25.74
CA SER A 112 -4.84 -39.71 -25.36
C SER A 112 -3.62 -40.62 -25.28
N VAL A 113 -3.22 -40.98 -24.06
CA VAL A 113 -2.32 -42.11 -23.83
C VAL A 113 -3.14 -43.38 -24.06
N THR A 114 -2.92 -44.03 -25.19
CA THR A 114 -3.44 -45.37 -25.46
C THR A 114 -2.61 -46.37 -24.66
N HIS A 115 -3.25 -47.01 -23.67
CA HIS A 115 -2.71 -48.18 -23.01
C HIS A 115 -2.61 -49.30 -24.06
N ARG A 116 -1.39 -49.72 -24.39
CA ARG A 116 -1.14 -50.84 -25.30
C ARG A 116 -0.85 -52.06 -24.43
N ASP A 117 -1.85 -52.90 -24.24
CA ASP A 117 -1.70 -54.21 -23.63
C ASP A 117 -0.82 -55.09 -24.53
N LYS A 118 0.14 -55.77 -23.92
CA LYS A 118 0.84 -56.94 -24.44
C LYS A 118 0.84 -58.00 -23.35
#